data_AF-W0V423-F1
#
_entry.id   AF-W0V423-F1
#
_cell.length_a   1.000
_cell.length_b   1.000
_cell.length_c   1.000
_cell.angle_alpha   90.00
_cell.angle_beta   90.00
_cell.angle_gamma   90.00
#
_symmetry.space_group_name_H-M   'P 1'
#
loop_
_entity.id
_entity.type
_entity.pdbx_description
1 polymer ?
#
loop_
_entity_poly.entity_id
_entity_poly.type
_entity_poly.pdbx_seq_one_letter_code
_entity_poly.pdbx_strand_id
1 'polypeptide(L)'
;MSSTAPLYSAPLSRPHLRAGGAAAPRPAIYNAPRDANGNLIFAEPPPPATLEAQRRHRKERLAVSFRLFARYGYDMGGAGHITARDPEFPDHFWVNPAGVYFGHIRVSDLILVSHDGKVVEGDGLLNRAAFAIHSELHKARPDVIAAAHSHGLYGKAFAAQGRLLDPLTQDSCAFYEDHAIFRDFSGVVLDTSEGQRIAAALGPRKAVILQNHGLLTVGASVESAVWRYIAFENAAQTQLLSEAAGPTRPIPHDVARHTAGQIGSDVGGWYSFQPLWDVITREEPDLFE
;
A
#
# COMPACT_ATOMS: atom_id res chain seq x y z
N MET A 1 29.68 -15.61 -28.43
CA MET A 1 29.75 -15.01 -27.08
C MET A 1 28.80 -13.82 -27.06
N SER A 2 27.57 -14.05 -26.59
CA SER A 2 26.53 -13.03 -26.54
C SER A 2 26.69 -12.22 -25.26
N SER A 3 26.98 -10.93 -25.40
CA SER A 3 27.12 -10.00 -24.28
C SER A 3 25.71 -9.61 -23.80
N THR A 4 25.30 -10.15 -22.66
CA THR A 4 24.13 -9.67 -21.92
C THR A 4 24.54 -8.42 -21.16
N ALA A 5 24.14 -7.25 -21.65
CA ALA A 5 24.20 -6.02 -20.85
C ALA A 5 23.19 -6.12 -19.68
N PRO A 6 23.57 -5.72 -18.45
CA PRO A 6 22.64 -5.71 -17.34
C PRO A 6 21.58 -4.61 -17.52
N LEU A 7 20.32 -4.97 -17.31
CA LEU A 7 19.21 -4.02 -17.12
C LEU A 7 19.43 -3.29 -15.78
N TYR A 8 20.30 -2.29 -15.76
CA TYR A 8 20.32 -1.33 -14.67
C TYR A 8 19.09 -0.42 -14.82
N SER A 9 18.27 -0.36 -13.78
CA SER A 9 17.35 0.76 -13.58
C SER A 9 18.16 2.05 -13.67
N ALA A 10 17.74 2.96 -14.56
CA ALA A 10 18.38 4.26 -14.68
C ALA A 10 18.48 4.93 -13.30
N PRO A 11 19.60 5.62 -12.98
CA PRO A 11 19.65 6.41 -11.76
C PRO A 11 18.52 7.44 -11.83
N LEU A 12 17.69 7.48 -10.79
CA LEU A 12 16.64 8.48 -10.59
C LEU A 12 17.25 9.85 -10.87
N SER A 13 16.79 10.50 -11.95
CA SER A 13 17.21 11.86 -12.26
C SER A 13 16.82 12.74 -11.07
N ARG A 14 17.81 13.33 -10.39
CA ARG A 14 17.56 14.26 -9.30
C ARG A 14 16.65 15.38 -9.81
N PRO A 15 15.49 15.64 -9.20
CA PRO A 15 14.67 16.76 -9.64
C PRO A 15 15.46 18.05 -9.43
N HIS A 16 15.54 18.85 -10.50
CA HIS A 16 16.02 20.22 -10.44
C HIS A 16 15.09 20.99 -9.50
N LEU A 17 15.58 21.34 -8.30
CA LEU A 17 14.89 22.25 -7.40
C LEU A 17 14.60 23.54 -8.17
N ARG A 18 13.33 23.80 -8.48
CA ARG A 18 12.90 25.11 -8.98
C ARG A 18 13.18 26.13 -7.88
N ALA A 19 14.13 27.02 -8.13
CA ALA A 19 14.35 28.20 -7.31
C ALA A 19 13.24 29.22 -7.61
N GLY A 20 12.32 29.41 -6.67
CA GLY A 20 11.31 30.47 -6.75
C GLY A 20 9.93 30.05 -6.24
N GLY A 21 9.72 30.16 -4.94
CA GLY A 21 8.44 29.92 -4.27
C GLY A 21 8.59 30.08 -2.75
N ALA A 22 7.50 30.36 -2.04
CA ALA A 22 7.47 30.45 -0.58
C ALA A 22 8.23 29.27 0.08
N ALA A 23 8.84 29.51 1.25
CA ALA A 23 9.58 28.47 1.96
C ALA A 23 8.72 27.21 2.09
N ALA A 24 9.24 26.08 1.61
CA ALA A 24 8.52 24.81 1.66
C ALA A 24 8.12 24.51 3.12
N PRO A 25 6.90 24.04 3.38
CA PRO A 25 6.48 23.67 4.72
C PRO A 25 7.45 22.64 5.32
N ARG A 26 7.60 22.70 6.65
CA ARG A 26 8.41 21.73 7.39
C ARG A 26 7.85 20.31 7.19
N PRO A 27 8.72 19.28 7.21
CA PRO A 27 8.29 17.88 7.17
C PRO A 27 7.16 17.57 8.17
N ALA A 28 6.21 16.72 7.78
CA ALA A 28 4.98 16.45 8.54
C ALA A 28 5.25 15.99 9.98
N ILE A 29 6.37 15.29 10.22
CA ILE A 29 6.76 14.81 11.54
C ILE A 29 6.92 15.91 12.59
N TYR A 30 7.23 17.15 12.19
CA TYR A 30 7.35 18.27 13.12
C TYR A 30 6.01 18.72 13.70
N ASN A 31 4.90 18.33 13.07
CA ASN A 31 3.54 18.63 13.53
C ASN A 31 2.91 17.46 14.31
N ALA A 32 3.62 16.34 14.48
CA ALA A 32 3.12 15.19 15.21
C ALA A 32 2.93 15.52 16.71
N PRO A 33 1.87 14.99 17.38
CA PRO A 33 1.61 15.26 18.78
C PRO A 33 2.78 14.89 19.69
N ARG A 34 2.98 15.67 20.76
CA ARG A 34 4.04 15.44 21.75
C ARG A 34 3.47 15.39 23.15
N ASP A 35 4.08 14.56 24.00
CA ASP A 35 3.72 14.47 25.42
C ASP A 35 4.21 15.73 26.17
N ALA A 36 3.90 15.82 27.47
CA ALA A 36 4.30 16.94 28.31
C ALA A 36 5.83 17.11 28.42
N ASN A 37 6.61 16.08 28.07
CA ASN A 37 8.07 16.09 28.09
C ASN A 37 8.67 16.40 26.71
N GLY A 38 7.83 16.66 25.69
CA GLY A 38 8.26 16.94 24.32
C GLY A 38 8.58 15.68 23.50
N ASN A 39 8.36 14.48 24.03
CA ASN A 39 8.55 13.24 23.27
C ASN A 39 7.41 13.07 22.27
N LEU A 40 7.71 12.47 21.10
CA LEU A 40 6.68 12.12 20.14
C LEU A 40 5.69 11.14 20.76
N ILE A 41 4.39 11.45 20.65
CA ILE A 41 3.33 10.50 20.95
C ILE A 41 3.22 9.59 19.72
N PHE A 42 3.63 8.33 19.88
CA PHE A 42 3.50 7.33 18.83
C PHE A 42 2.07 6.79 18.80
N ALA A 43 1.17 7.61 18.27
CA ALA A 43 -0.23 7.27 18.04
C ALA A 43 -0.66 7.83 16.68
N GLU A 44 -1.64 7.18 16.05
CA GLU A 44 -2.30 7.78 14.89
C GLU A 44 -3.02 9.07 15.33
N PRO A 45 -2.92 10.15 14.55
CA PRO A 45 -3.66 11.36 14.85
C PRO A 45 -5.17 11.08 14.80
N PRO A 46 -5.99 11.77 15.61
CA PRO A 46 -7.42 11.64 15.50
C PRO A 46 -7.87 12.02 14.08
N PRO A 47 -8.93 11.37 13.55
CA PRO A 47 -9.44 11.72 12.23
C PRO A 47 -9.89 13.20 12.21
N PRO A 48 -9.84 13.86 11.05
CA PRO A 48 -10.36 15.21 10.89
C PRO A 48 -11.79 15.38 11.44
N ALA A 49 -12.12 16.58 11.92
CA ALA A 49 -13.35 16.82 12.67
C ALA A 49 -14.66 16.64 11.86
N THR A 50 -14.63 16.86 10.54
CA THR A 50 -15.81 16.74 9.66
C THR A 50 -15.66 15.57 8.69
N LEU A 51 -16.78 14.96 8.29
CA LEU A 51 -16.81 13.88 7.30
C LEU A 51 -16.18 14.31 5.97
N GLU A 52 -16.43 15.56 5.54
CA GLU A 52 -15.81 16.15 4.35
C GLU A 52 -14.29 16.21 4.47
N ALA A 53 -13.75 16.67 5.61
CA ALA A 53 -12.31 16.73 5.82
C ALA A 53 -11.68 15.32 5.92
N GLN A 54 -12.38 14.35 6.52
CA GLN A 54 -11.93 12.96 6.54
C GLN A 54 -11.90 12.36 5.13
N ARG A 55 -12.91 12.66 4.30
CA ARG A 55 -12.99 12.21 2.91
C ARG A 55 -11.85 12.81 2.09
N ARG A 56 -11.64 14.12 2.19
CA ARG A 56 -10.52 14.81 1.54
C ARG A 56 -9.18 14.21 1.96
N HIS A 57 -8.97 13.99 3.27
CA HIS A 57 -7.77 13.34 3.80
C HIS A 57 -7.51 12.00 3.11
N ARG A 58 -8.49 11.09 3.10
CA ARG A 58 -8.36 9.76 2.48
C ARG A 58 -8.07 9.86 0.97
N LYS A 59 -8.77 10.74 0.24
CA LYS A 59 -8.55 10.95 -1.21
C LYS A 59 -7.13 11.47 -1.51
N GLU A 60 -6.63 12.43 -0.73
CA GLU A 60 -5.26 12.94 -0.89
C GLU A 60 -4.20 11.85 -0.66
N ARG A 61 -4.38 11.02 0.38
CA ARG A 61 -3.44 9.92 0.66
C ARG A 61 -3.51 8.86 -0.42
N LEU A 62 -4.69 8.57 -0.98
CA LEU A 62 -4.80 7.69 -2.14
C LEU A 62 -4.02 8.24 -3.33
N ALA A 63 -4.22 9.51 -3.70
CA ALA A 63 -3.50 10.13 -4.82
C ALA A 63 -1.98 10.06 -4.64
N VAL A 64 -1.47 10.44 -3.47
CA VAL A 64 -0.04 10.30 -3.12
C VAL A 64 0.43 8.85 -3.23
N SER A 65 -0.38 7.89 -2.79
CA SER A 65 -0.04 6.47 -2.80
C SER A 65 0.12 5.91 -4.22
N PHE A 66 -0.69 6.37 -5.18
CA PHE A 66 -0.48 6.01 -6.59
C PHE A 66 0.81 6.62 -7.15
N ARG A 67 1.13 7.88 -6.82
CA ARG A 67 2.43 8.48 -7.19
C ARG A 67 3.61 7.69 -6.62
N LEU A 68 3.50 7.20 -5.38
CA LEU A 68 4.50 6.30 -4.78
C LEU A 68 4.60 4.97 -5.54
N PHE A 69 3.49 4.32 -5.85
CA PHE A 69 3.49 3.05 -6.60
C PHE A 69 4.14 3.21 -7.98
N ALA A 70 3.86 4.31 -8.68
CA ALA A 70 4.52 4.64 -9.95
C ALA A 70 6.03 4.86 -9.77
N ARG A 71 6.42 5.63 -8.75
CA ARG A 71 7.83 5.92 -8.45
C ARG A 71 8.65 4.66 -8.12
N TYR A 72 8.04 3.69 -7.44
CA TYR A 72 8.67 2.41 -7.13
C TYR A 72 8.51 1.36 -8.23
N GLY A 73 7.82 1.66 -9.34
CA GLY A 73 7.62 0.75 -10.46
C GLY A 73 6.72 -0.44 -10.12
N TYR A 74 5.71 -0.23 -9.27
CA TYR A 74 4.74 -1.24 -8.88
C TYR A 74 3.55 -1.33 -9.82
N ASP A 75 3.41 -0.38 -10.74
CA ASP A 75 2.43 -0.39 -11.81
C ASP A 75 2.79 -1.42 -12.90
N MET A 76 1.78 -2.04 -13.49
CA MET A 76 1.96 -2.96 -14.61
C MET A 76 0.80 -2.81 -15.60
N GLY A 77 0.93 -1.82 -16.47
CA GLY A 77 -0.14 -1.46 -17.41
C GLY A 77 -1.41 -1.08 -16.65
N GLY A 78 -2.53 -1.74 -16.94
CA GLY A 78 -3.82 -1.49 -16.29
C GLY A 78 -4.06 -2.21 -14.95
N ALA A 79 -3.05 -2.91 -14.41
CA ALA A 79 -3.18 -3.65 -13.15
C ALA A 79 -2.87 -2.80 -11.92
N GLY A 80 -3.43 -3.23 -10.79
CA GLY A 80 -3.24 -2.62 -9.47
C GLY A 80 -4.32 -1.60 -9.11
N HIS A 81 -4.60 -1.53 -7.82
CA HIS A 81 -5.64 -0.70 -7.24
C HIS A 81 -5.41 -0.53 -5.74
N ILE A 82 -5.68 0.69 -5.26
CA ILE A 82 -5.66 1.04 -3.85
C ILE A 82 -7.04 1.62 -3.54
N THR A 83 -7.69 1.10 -2.49
CA THR A 83 -9.02 1.55 -2.07
C THR A 83 -8.97 2.18 -0.69
N ALA A 84 -9.86 3.14 -0.45
CA ALA A 84 -10.13 3.68 0.87
C ALA A 84 -11.64 3.77 1.09
N ARG A 85 -12.15 3.16 2.16
CA ARG A 85 -13.55 3.26 2.57
C ARG A 85 -13.96 4.73 2.73
N ASP A 86 -15.17 5.08 2.35
CA ASP A 86 -15.70 6.42 2.62
C ASP A 86 -16.02 6.61 4.11
N PRO A 87 -15.80 7.79 4.71
CA PRO A 87 -16.09 8.01 6.14
C PRO A 87 -17.59 8.15 6.45
N GLU A 88 -18.42 8.53 5.48
CA GLU A 88 -19.87 8.71 5.65
C GLU A 88 -20.66 7.48 5.19
N PHE A 89 -20.20 6.84 4.13
CA PHE A 89 -20.83 5.65 3.54
C PHE A 89 -19.91 4.43 3.69
N PRO A 90 -20.01 3.64 4.78
CA PRO A 90 -19.10 2.53 5.04
C PRO A 90 -19.17 1.40 4.01
N ASP A 91 -20.23 1.34 3.22
CA ASP A 91 -20.44 0.44 2.09
C ASP A 91 -19.94 1.00 0.75
N HIS A 92 -19.17 2.08 0.78
CA HIS A 92 -18.53 2.68 -0.38
C HIS A 92 -17.02 2.81 -0.17
N PHE A 93 -16.28 2.81 -1.28
CA PHE A 93 -14.84 3.05 -1.28
C PHE A 93 -14.39 3.91 -2.47
N TRP A 94 -13.39 4.74 -2.22
CA TRP A 94 -12.65 5.50 -3.21
C TRP A 94 -11.61 4.61 -3.87
N VAL A 95 -11.43 4.72 -5.19
CA VAL A 95 -10.44 3.94 -5.96
C VAL A 95 -9.95 4.73 -7.19
N ASN A 96 -8.80 4.34 -7.75
CA ASN A 96 -8.34 4.88 -9.02
C ASN A 96 -9.22 4.43 -10.20
N PRO A 97 -9.38 5.28 -11.21
CA PRO A 97 -9.97 4.88 -12.49
C PRO A 97 -9.04 3.92 -13.24
N ALA A 98 -9.65 2.94 -13.91
CA ALA A 98 -8.96 1.98 -14.76
C ALA A 98 -8.31 2.68 -15.97
N GLY A 99 -7.07 2.30 -16.28
CA GLY A 99 -6.34 2.79 -17.46
C GLY A 99 -5.61 4.12 -17.28
N VAL A 100 -5.79 4.80 -16.16
CA VAL A 100 -4.97 5.98 -15.82
C VAL A 100 -3.66 5.52 -15.20
N TYR A 101 -2.54 5.97 -15.76
CA TYR A 101 -1.22 5.71 -15.20
C TYR A 101 -1.14 6.24 -13.76
N PHE A 102 -0.62 5.43 -12.84
CA PHE A 102 -0.56 5.77 -11.42
C PHE A 102 0.15 7.09 -11.14
N GLY A 103 1.20 7.40 -11.91
CA GLY A 103 1.94 8.65 -11.80
C GLY A 103 1.20 9.88 -12.31
N HIS A 104 -0.03 9.74 -12.83
CA HIS A 104 -0.89 10.86 -13.23
C HIS A 104 -2.11 11.04 -12.32
N ILE A 105 -2.39 10.09 -11.41
CA ILE A 105 -3.58 10.15 -10.56
C ILE A 105 -3.59 11.43 -9.70
N ARG A 106 -4.72 12.12 -9.69
CA ARG A 106 -5.04 13.28 -8.86
C ARG A 106 -6.20 12.96 -7.92
N VAL A 107 -6.42 13.83 -6.94
CA VAL A 107 -7.58 13.76 -6.04
C VAL A 107 -8.90 13.83 -6.81
N SER A 108 -8.94 14.63 -7.87
CA SER A 108 -10.10 14.82 -8.75
C SER A 108 -10.41 13.60 -9.64
N ASP A 109 -9.42 12.74 -9.91
CA ASP A 109 -9.60 11.56 -10.77
C ASP A 109 -10.28 10.38 -10.04
N LEU A 110 -10.23 10.36 -8.70
CA LEU A 110 -10.73 9.23 -7.91
C LEU A 110 -12.24 9.09 -8.03
N ILE A 111 -12.69 7.85 -8.19
CA ILE A 111 -14.11 7.49 -8.25
C ILE A 111 -14.58 6.90 -6.92
N LEU A 112 -15.83 7.20 -6.54
CA LEU A 112 -16.51 6.57 -5.41
C LEU A 112 -17.37 5.42 -5.92
N VAL A 113 -17.19 4.24 -5.32
CA VAL A 113 -17.83 3.01 -5.76
C VAL A 113 -18.58 2.37 -4.60
N SER A 114 -19.84 1.99 -4.82
CA SER A 114 -20.61 1.24 -3.83
C SER A 114 -20.21 -0.24 -3.79
N HIS A 115 -20.58 -0.94 -2.73
CA HIS A 115 -20.41 -2.39 -2.59
C HIS A 115 -21.17 -3.24 -3.62
N ASP A 116 -22.03 -2.62 -4.43
CA ASP A 116 -22.71 -3.22 -5.60
C ASP A 116 -21.97 -2.98 -6.93
N GLY A 117 -20.84 -2.27 -6.89
CA GLY A 117 -20.00 -2.00 -8.06
C GLY A 117 -20.49 -0.84 -8.92
N LYS A 118 -21.35 0.03 -8.36
CA LYS A 118 -21.82 1.25 -9.03
C LYS A 118 -20.88 2.40 -8.71
N VAL A 119 -20.41 3.08 -9.75
CA VAL A 119 -19.75 4.39 -9.60
C VAL A 119 -20.83 5.41 -9.25
N VAL A 120 -20.72 6.03 -8.07
CA VAL A 120 -21.68 7.03 -7.56
C VAL A 120 -21.13 8.46 -7.58
N GLU A 121 -19.80 8.61 -7.67
CA GLU A 121 -19.12 9.89 -7.89
C GLU A 121 -17.89 9.69 -8.79
N GLY A 122 -17.64 10.66 -9.68
CA GLY A 122 -16.54 10.66 -10.64
C GLY A 122 -16.88 9.98 -11.97
N ASP A 123 -16.08 10.26 -13.00
CA ASP A 123 -16.36 9.85 -14.40
C ASP A 123 -15.48 8.68 -14.90
N GLY A 124 -14.66 8.13 -14.00
CA GLY A 124 -13.68 7.10 -14.30
C GLY A 124 -14.28 5.69 -14.47
N LEU A 125 -13.59 4.85 -15.23
CA LEU A 125 -13.97 3.45 -15.40
C LEU A 125 -13.55 2.61 -14.17
N LEU A 126 -14.47 1.84 -13.59
CA LEU A 126 -14.15 0.89 -12.53
C LEU A 126 -13.44 -0.36 -13.09
N ASN A 127 -12.26 -0.68 -12.56
CA ASN A 127 -11.62 -1.97 -12.82
C ASN A 127 -12.41 -3.09 -12.12
N ARG A 128 -12.88 -4.07 -12.89
CA ARG A 128 -13.68 -5.19 -12.36
C ARG A 128 -12.92 -6.03 -11.32
N ALA A 129 -11.60 -6.17 -11.45
CA ALA A 129 -10.78 -6.89 -10.47
C ALA A 129 -10.65 -6.11 -9.15
N ALA A 130 -10.50 -4.78 -9.23
CA ALA A 130 -10.52 -3.91 -8.06
C ALA A 130 -11.83 -4.11 -7.30
N PHE A 131 -12.96 -4.09 -8.01
CA PHE A 131 -14.26 -4.36 -7.41
C PHE A 131 -14.37 -5.75 -6.80
N ALA A 132 -14.05 -6.80 -7.55
CA ALA A 132 -14.23 -8.18 -7.11
C ALA A 132 -13.46 -8.51 -5.82
N ILE A 133 -12.22 -8.01 -5.69
CA ILE A 133 -11.38 -8.25 -4.52
C ILE A 133 -11.73 -7.29 -3.38
N HIS A 134 -11.70 -5.98 -3.62
CA HIS A 134 -11.74 -5.00 -2.53
C HIS A 134 -13.14 -4.84 -1.94
N SER A 135 -14.22 -5.04 -2.72
CA SER A 135 -15.58 -4.97 -2.16
C SER A 135 -15.82 -6.07 -1.13
N GLU A 136 -15.48 -7.31 -1.45
CA GLU A 136 -15.66 -8.45 -0.54
C GLU A 136 -14.73 -8.38 0.66
N LEU A 137 -13.50 -7.88 0.47
CA LEU A 137 -12.58 -7.59 1.55
C LEU A 137 -13.15 -6.54 2.52
N HIS A 138 -13.63 -5.40 2.01
CA HIS A 138 -14.21 -4.36 2.85
C HIS A 138 -15.53 -4.78 3.51
N LYS A 139 -16.32 -5.68 2.91
CA LYS A 139 -17.49 -6.30 3.54
C LYS A 139 -17.09 -7.22 4.70
N ALA A 140 -16.09 -8.08 4.48
CA ALA A 140 -15.62 -9.05 5.47
C ALA A 140 -14.84 -8.42 6.63
N ARG A 141 -14.18 -7.27 6.40
CA ARG A 141 -13.33 -6.57 7.36
C ARG A 141 -13.76 -5.10 7.53
N PRO A 142 -14.82 -4.81 8.32
CA PRO A 142 -15.26 -3.43 8.60
C PRO A 142 -14.18 -2.56 9.24
N ASP A 143 -13.23 -3.17 9.96
CA ASP A 143 -12.07 -2.52 10.57
C ASP A 143 -11.04 -2.03 9.54
N VAL A 144 -11.04 -2.59 8.34
CA VAL A 144 -10.14 -2.18 7.25
C VAL A 144 -10.69 -0.93 6.58
N ILE A 145 -9.93 0.16 6.70
CA ILE A 145 -10.21 1.43 6.01
C ILE A 145 -9.59 1.44 4.62
N ALA A 146 -8.40 0.88 4.44
CA ALA A 146 -7.74 0.86 3.15
C ALA A 146 -7.12 -0.49 2.82
N ALA A 147 -7.07 -0.78 1.52
CA ALA A 147 -6.42 -1.97 0.99
C ALA A 147 -5.61 -1.61 -0.26
N ALA A 148 -4.41 -2.18 -0.39
CA ALA A 148 -3.52 -1.93 -1.50
C ALA A 148 -3.13 -3.25 -2.18
N HIS A 149 -3.27 -3.29 -3.50
CA HIS A 149 -2.87 -4.42 -4.33
C HIS A 149 -2.21 -3.91 -5.61
N SER A 150 -1.11 -4.53 -6.00
CA SER A 150 -0.52 -4.31 -7.30
C SER A 150 0.30 -5.53 -7.74
N HIS A 151 0.89 -5.44 -8.93
CA HIS A 151 1.72 -6.48 -9.53
C HIS A 151 3.21 -6.12 -9.50
N GLY A 152 3.67 -5.65 -8.33
CA GLY A 152 5.08 -5.38 -8.05
C GLY A 152 5.96 -6.56 -8.42
N LEU A 153 7.13 -6.27 -9.00
CA LEU A 153 8.01 -7.27 -9.59
C LEU A 153 8.43 -8.36 -8.60
N TYR A 154 8.91 -7.94 -7.42
CA TYR A 154 9.43 -8.85 -6.39
C TYR A 154 8.32 -9.54 -5.63
N GLY A 155 7.22 -8.85 -5.35
CA GLY A 155 6.04 -9.44 -4.73
C GLY A 155 5.47 -10.57 -5.58
N LYS A 156 5.33 -10.37 -6.89
CA LYS A 156 4.90 -11.42 -7.83
C LYS A 156 5.93 -12.55 -7.95
N ALA A 157 7.22 -12.22 -8.02
CA ALA A 157 8.28 -13.23 -8.08
C ALA A 157 8.29 -14.13 -6.84
N PHE A 158 8.15 -13.54 -5.65
CA PHE A 158 8.07 -14.28 -4.39
C PHE A 158 6.76 -15.06 -4.27
N ALA A 159 5.62 -14.47 -4.66
CA ALA A 159 4.32 -15.13 -4.64
C ALA A 159 4.28 -16.42 -5.49
N ALA A 160 5.11 -16.53 -6.53
CA ALA A 160 5.23 -17.74 -7.32
C ALA A 160 5.86 -18.92 -6.57
N GLN A 161 6.54 -18.68 -5.43
CA GLN A 161 7.14 -19.73 -4.60
C GLN A 161 6.13 -20.42 -3.66
N GLY A 162 4.94 -19.86 -3.46
CA GLY A 162 3.87 -20.48 -2.67
C GLY A 162 4.21 -20.72 -1.19
N ARG A 163 4.95 -19.79 -0.57
CA ARG A 163 5.33 -19.84 0.86
C ARG A 163 5.29 -18.44 1.50
N LEU A 164 5.33 -18.41 2.83
CA LEU A 164 5.36 -17.18 3.63
C LEU A 164 6.77 -16.57 3.58
N LEU A 165 6.88 -15.26 3.87
CA LEU A 165 8.17 -14.62 4.10
C LEU A 165 8.82 -15.18 5.36
N ASP A 166 10.14 -15.32 5.28
CA ASP A 166 10.96 -15.60 6.45
C ASP A 166 11.34 -14.28 7.15
N PRO A 167 11.48 -14.27 8.48
CA PRO A 167 11.94 -13.09 9.22
C PRO A 167 13.45 -12.92 9.04
N LEU A 168 13.90 -12.49 7.85
CA LEU A 168 15.33 -12.36 7.52
C LEU A 168 15.94 -11.01 7.91
N THR A 169 15.11 -9.98 8.03
CA THR A 169 15.51 -8.62 8.41
C THR A 169 14.59 -8.04 9.46
N GLN A 170 15.05 -7.00 10.16
CA GLN A 170 14.20 -6.23 11.07
C GLN A 170 12.89 -5.82 10.39
N ASP A 171 12.95 -5.33 9.15
CA ASP A 171 11.78 -4.86 8.40
C ASP A 171 10.80 -6.00 8.06
N SER A 172 11.31 -7.18 7.69
CA SER A 172 10.45 -8.35 7.43
C SER A 172 9.68 -8.81 8.68
N CYS A 173 10.18 -8.53 9.89
CA CYS A 173 9.47 -8.84 11.13
C CYS A 173 8.16 -8.07 11.27
N ALA A 174 7.93 -6.98 10.54
CA ALA A 174 6.63 -6.28 10.54
C ALA A 174 5.45 -7.18 10.14
N PHE A 175 5.73 -8.28 9.42
CA PHE A 175 4.76 -9.27 8.95
C PHE A 175 4.84 -10.61 9.67
N TYR A 176 5.76 -10.78 10.63
CA TYR A 176 5.98 -12.07 11.29
C TYR A 176 4.69 -12.55 11.99
N GLU A 177 4.25 -13.77 11.66
CA GLU A 177 2.98 -14.37 12.11
C GLU A 177 1.69 -13.60 11.71
N ASP A 178 1.81 -12.55 10.91
CA ASP A 178 0.71 -11.62 10.58
C ASP A 178 0.56 -11.39 9.06
N HIS A 179 0.88 -12.41 8.26
CA HIS A 179 0.51 -12.48 6.85
C HIS A 179 0.08 -13.91 6.47
N ALA A 180 -0.69 -14.02 5.39
CA ALA A 180 -1.24 -15.29 4.89
C ALA A 180 -0.80 -15.59 3.45
N ILE A 181 -1.17 -16.78 2.97
CA ILE A 181 -1.08 -17.14 1.55
C ILE A 181 -2.47 -17.55 1.08
N PHE A 182 -2.92 -16.96 -0.02
CA PHE A 182 -4.04 -17.45 -0.81
C PHE A 182 -3.49 -18.31 -1.96
N ARG A 183 -3.85 -19.59 -2.00
CA ARG A 183 -3.25 -20.58 -2.93
C ARG A 183 -4.09 -20.87 -4.17
N ASP A 184 -5.37 -20.52 -4.13
CA ASP A 184 -6.35 -20.98 -5.12
C ASP A 184 -6.49 -19.98 -6.28
N PHE A 185 -5.36 -19.67 -6.94
CA PHE A 185 -5.33 -18.77 -8.10
C PHE A 185 -6.10 -19.35 -9.29
N SER A 186 -7.15 -18.65 -9.72
CA SER A 186 -8.03 -19.07 -10.83
C SER A 186 -7.81 -18.29 -12.14
N GLY A 187 -6.84 -17.38 -12.19
CA GLY A 187 -6.64 -16.44 -13.30
C GLY A 187 -7.05 -15.01 -12.94
N VAL A 188 -7.54 -14.23 -13.91
CA VAL A 188 -7.96 -12.85 -13.65
C VAL A 188 -9.19 -12.86 -12.73
N VAL A 189 -9.10 -12.16 -11.60
CA VAL A 189 -10.15 -12.14 -10.57
C VAL A 189 -11.31 -11.26 -11.03
N LEU A 190 -12.32 -11.87 -11.66
CA LEU A 190 -13.51 -11.15 -12.19
C LEU A 190 -14.79 -11.45 -11.40
N ASP A 191 -14.73 -12.43 -10.51
CA ASP A 191 -15.85 -12.95 -9.73
C ASP A 191 -15.64 -12.65 -8.24
N THR A 192 -16.70 -12.17 -7.58
CA THR A 192 -16.68 -11.83 -6.15
C THR A 192 -16.45 -13.06 -5.25
N SER A 193 -16.77 -14.26 -5.70
CA SER A 193 -16.49 -15.51 -4.96
C SER A 193 -14.99 -15.72 -4.70
N GLU A 194 -14.12 -15.30 -5.60
CA GLU A 194 -12.67 -15.32 -5.35
C GLU A 194 -12.26 -14.22 -4.36
N GLY A 195 -12.87 -13.02 -4.44
CA GLY A 195 -12.70 -11.97 -3.44
C GLY A 195 -13.07 -12.43 -2.01
N GLN A 196 -14.17 -13.19 -1.87
CA GLN A 196 -14.58 -13.78 -0.59
C GLN A 196 -13.56 -14.78 -0.06
N ARG A 197 -13.02 -15.65 -0.93
CA ARG A 197 -11.98 -16.61 -0.55
C ARG A 197 -10.66 -15.91 -0.18
N ILE A 198 -10.29 -14.84 -0.88
CA ILE A 198 -9.12 -14.00 -0.54
C ILE A 198 -9.32 -13.35 0.84
N ALA A 199 -10.49 -12.77 1.10
CA ALA A 199 -10.81 -12.16 2.40
C ALA A 199 -10.77 -13.21 3.53
N ALA A 200 -11.31 -14.41 3.29
CA ALA A 200 -11.24 -15.52 4.23
C ALA A 200 -9.79 -15.98 4.49
N ALA A 201 -8.95 -16.07 3.45
CA ALA A 201 -7.55 -16.44 3.58
C ALA A 201 -6.73 -15.40 4.35
N LEU A 202 -6.97 -14.11 4.10
CA LEU A 202 -6.38 -13.02 4.89
C LEU A 202 -6.75 -13.15 6.37
N GLY A 203 -8.03 -13.42 6.66
CA GLY A 203 -8.52 -13.52 8.03
C GLY A 203 -8.32 -12.20 8.78
N PRO A 204 -7.79 -12.20 10.02
CA PRO A 204 -7.53 -10.98 10.78
C PRO A 204 -6.21 -10.29 10.42
N ARG A 205 -5.40 -10.89 9.51
CA ARG A 205 -4.03 -10.46 9.26
C ARG A 205 -3.95 -9.17 8.45
N LYS A 206 -2.77 -8.55 8.43
CA LYS A 206 -2.51 -7.29 7.70
C LYS A 206 -2.11 -7.48 6.23
N ALA A 207 -1.71 -8.68 5.81
CA ALA A 207 -1.25 -8.92 4.46
C ALA A 207 -1.50 -10.35 3.98
N VAL A 208 -1.64 -10.54 2.67
CA VAL A 208 -1.77 -11.84 2.03
C VAL A 208 -0.95 -11.89 0.74
N ILE A 209 -0.22 -12.99 0.58
CA ILE A 209 0.44 -13.36 -0.67
C ILE A 209 -0.61 -14.06 -1.53
N LEU A 210 -0.92 -13.50 -2.68
CA LEU A 210 -1.78 -14.15 -3.67
C LEU A 210 -0.87 -14.99 -4.56
N GLN A 211 -0.82 -16.30 -4.32
CA GLN A 211 0.09 -17.22 -5.00
C GLN A 211 -0.03 -17.06 -6.52
N ASN A 212 1.11 -16.94 -7.21
CA ASN A 212 1.18 -16.70 -8.67
C ASN A 212 0.59 -15.37 -9.17
N HIS A 213 0.20 -14.45 -8.30
CA HIS A 213 -0.49 -13.20 -8.66
C HIS A 213 0.26 -11.96 -8.15
N GLY A 214 0.44 -11.81 -6.84
CA GLY A 214 1.05 -10.62 -6.25
C GLY A 214 0.79 -10.50 -4.74
N LEU A 215 0.85 -9.27 -4.23
CA LEU A 215 0.65 -8.99 -2.80
C LEU A 215 -0.64 -8.18 -2.60
N LEU A 216 -1.28 -8.37 -1.45
CA LEU A 216 -2.36 -7.51 -0.99
C LEU A 216 -2.13 -7.17 0.49
N THR A 217 -2.26 -5.90 0.83
CA THR A 217 -2.13 -5.40 2.21
C THR A 217 -3.36 -4.61 2.62
N VAL A 218 -3.62 -4.56 3.93
CA VAL A 218 -4.73 -3.80 4.52
C VAL A 218 -4.25 -2.94 5.67
N GLY A 219 -5.05 -1.94 6.05
CA GLY A 219 -4.78 -1.12 7.22
C GLY A 219 -5.98 -0.32 7.70
N ALA A 220 -5.85 0.19 8.93
CA ALA A 220 -6.81 1.11 9.55
C ALA A 220 -6.73 2.54 8.93
N SER A 221 -5.75 2.78 8.05
CA SER A 221 -5.55 4.02 7.31
C SER A 221 -4.94 3.74 5.94
N VAL A 222 -5.03 4.70 5.00
CA VAL A 222 -4.41 4.57 3.67
C VAL A 222 -2.89 4.47 3.82
N GLU A 223 -2.35 5.29 4.70
CA GLU A 223 -0.94 5.38 5.06
C GLU A 223 -0.39 4.01 5.49
N SER A 224 -1.05 3.36 6.45
CA SER A 224 -0.62 2.05 6.95
C SER A 224 -0.73 0.94 5.90
N ALA A 225 -1.83 0.88 5.14
CA ALA A 225 -2.02 -0.12 4.10
C ALA A 225 -0.95 -0.02 3.00
N VAL A 226 -0.65 1.21 2.56
CA VAL A 226 0.29 1.47 1.46
C VAL A 226 1.73 1.32 1.90
N TRP A 227 2.09 1.82 3.10
CA TRP A 227 3.42 1.55 3.65
C TRP A 227 3.67 0.05 3.79
N ARG A 228 2.69 -0.71 4.30
CA ARG A 228 2.79 -2.18 4.38
C ARG A 228 3.05 -2.78 3.00
N TYR A 229 2.40 -2.31 1.94
CA TYR A 229 2.67 -2.83 0.60
C TYR A 229 4.12 -2.58 0.19
N ILE A 230 4.62 -1.35 0.35
CA ILE A 230 6.00 -0.96 0.02
C ILE A 230 7.00 -1.81 0.82
N ALA A 231 6.78 -1.97 2.12
CA ALA A 231 7.62 -2.78 2.98
C ALA A 231 7.56 -4.28 2.63
N PHE A 232 6.38 -4.77 2.22
CA PHE A 232 6.21 -6.18 1.84
C PHE A 232 6.92 -6.49 0.52
N GLU A 233 6.82 -5.60 -0.46
CA GLU A 233 7.56 -5.68 -1.72
C GLU A 233 9.08 -5.63 -1.47
N ASN A 234 9.54 -4.75 -0.57
CA ASN A 234 10.95 -4.68 -0.18
C ASN A 234 11.43 -5.95 0.55
N ALA A 235 10.60 -6.52 1.43
CA ALA A 235 10.93 -7.76 2.13
C ALA A 235 11.02 -8.95 1.14
N ALA A 236 10.10 -9.02 0.18
CA ALA A 236 10.14 -10.00 -0.91
C ALA A 236 11.42 -9.84 -1.76
N GLN A 237 11.78 -8.61 -2.13
CA GLN A 237 13.03 -8.31 -2.85
C GLN A 237 14.25 -8.79 -2.07
N THR A 238 14.34 -8.39 -0.80
CA THR A 238 15.45 -8.73 0.09
C THR A 238 15.60 -10.24 0.24
N GLN A 239 14.48 -10.94 0.41
CA GLN A 239 14.50 -12.39 0.57
C GLN A 239 14.97 -13.10 -0.70
N LEU A 240 14.45 -12.73 -1.87
CA LEU A 240 14.87 -13.30 -3.15
C LEU A 240 16.37 -13.08 -3.41
N LEU A 241 16.88 -11.87 -3.14
CA LEU A 241 18.30 -11.55 -3.30
C LEU A 241 19.18 -12.30 -2.30
N SER A 242 18.73 -12.44 -1.05
CA SER A 242 19.47 -13.15 -0.01
C SER A 242 19.61 -14.64 -0.35
N GLU A 243 18.53 -15.27 -0.82
CA GLU A 243 18.52 -16.68 -1.22
C GLU A 243 19.34 -16.95 -2.48
N ALA A 244 19.37 -15.99 -3.41
CA ALA A 244 20.26 -16.05 -4.58
C ALA A 244 21.74 -15.93 -4.18
N ALA A 245 22.07 -15.18 -3.12
CA ALA A 245 23.43 -15.04 -2.61
C ALA A 245 23.92 -16.24 -1.79
N GLY A 246 22.99 -17.02 -1.20
CA GLY A 246 23.32 -18.25 -0.47
C GLY A 246 22.28 -18.62 0.59
N PRO A 247 22.59 -19.61 1.45
CA PRO A 247 21.70 -20.04 2.53
C PRO A 247 21.40 -18.90 3.50
N THR A 248 20.12 -18.70 3.82
CA THR A 248 19.66 -17.67 4.76
C THR A 248 19.62 -18.21 6.20
N ARG A 249 19.62 -17.29 7.18
CA ARG A 249 19.49 -17.60 8.61
C ARG A 249 18.39 -16.71 9.20
N PRO A 250 17.16 -17.22 9.36
CA PRO A 250 16.06 -16.45 9.92
C PRO A 250 16.37 -15.94 11.33
N ILE A 251 15.84 -14.76 11.66
CA ILE A 251 15.86 -14.20 13.01
C ILE A 251 15.15 -15.18 13.96
N PRO A 252 15.71 -15.45 15.16
CA PRO A 252 15.09 -16.34 16.14
C PRO A 252 13.66 -15.93 16.47
N HIS A 253 12.79 -16.91 16.73
CA HIS A 253 11.35 -16.74 16.91
C HIS A 253 10.97 -15.65 17.93
N ASP A 254 11.60 -15.66 19.10
CA ASP A 254 11.38 -14.71 20.18
C ASP A 254 11.79 -13.28 19.79
N VAL A 255 12.93 -13.14 19.11
CA VAL A 255 13.41 -11.86 18.58
C VAL A 255 12.48 -11.36 17.47
N ALA A 256 12.08 -12.21 16.53
CA ALA A 256 11.19 -11.85 15.44
C ALA A 256 9.82 -11.38 15.96
N ARG A 257 9.25 -12.09 16.94
CA ARG A 257 7.99 -11.69 17.59
C ARG A 257 8.13 -10.39 18.38
N HIS A 258 9.24 -10.21 19.10
CA HIS A 258 9.51 -8.95 19.81
C HIS A 258 9.57 -7.77 18.83
N THR A 259 10.36 -7.90 17.76
CA THR A 259 10.48 -6.89 16.71
C THR A 259 9.14 -6.62 16.02
N ALA A 260 8.34 -7.66 15.73
CA ALA A 260 7.00 -7.50 15.17
C ALA A 260 6.11 -6.61 16.06
N GLY A 261 6.20 -6.75 17.39
CA GLY A 261 5.49 -5.90 18.35
C GLY A 261 5.96 -4.44 18.35
N GLN A 262 7.17 -4.15 17.89
CA GLN A 262 7.73 -2.79 17.83
C GLN A 262 7.37 -2.07 16.52
N ILE A 263 7.37 -2.78 15.39
CA ILE A 263 7.28 -2.14 14.06
C ILE A 263 6.06 -2.56 13.24
N GLY A 264 5.29 -3.56 13.69
CA GLY A 264 4.18 -4.14 12.94
C GLY A 264 2.82 -3.44 13.11
N SER A 265 2.70 -2.41 13.95
CA SER A 265 1.41 -1.77 14.24
C SER A 265 0.92 -0.85 13.10
N ASP A 266 -0.38 -0.53 13.07
CA ASP A 266 -0.93 0.47 12.12
C ASP A 266 -0.29 1.85 12.32
N VAL A 267 -0.05 2.25 13.58
CA VAL A 267 0.70 3.47 13.92
C VAL A 267 2.10 3.46 13.33
N GLY A 268 2.80 2.33 13.38
CA GLY A 268 4.12 2.17 12.74
C GLY A 268 4.06 2.34 11.23
N GLY A 269 2.99 1.85 10.60
CA GLY A 269 2.73 2.07 9.19
C GLY A 269 2.41 3.52 8.84
N TRP A 270 1.54 4.16 9.61
CA TRP A 270 1.22 5.57 9.45
C TRP A 270 2.47 6.45 9.58
N TYR A 271 3.29 6.21 10.60
CA TYR A 271 4.52 6.95 10.86
C TYR A 271 5.50 6.82 9.69
N SER A 272 5.72 5.58 9.23
CA SER A 272 6.68 5.29 8.14
C SER A 272 6.23 5.84 6.79
N PHE A 273 4.94 6.12 6.61
CA PHE A 273 4.41 6.79 5.42
C PHE A 273 4.73 8.29 5.37
N GLN A 274 4.89 8.97 6.51
CA GLN A 274 5.03 10.44 6.55
C GLN A 274 6.21 10.99 5.74
N PRO A 275 7.41 10.40 5.78
CA PRO A 275 8.52 10.88 4.95
C PRO A 275 8.25 10.71 3.44
N LEU A 276 7.50 9.67 3.05
CA LEU A 276 7.13 9.42 1.66
C LEU A 276 6.10 10.44 1.17
N TRP A 277 5.12 10.76 2.02
CA TRP A 277 4.19 11.85 1.81
C TRP A 277 4.91 13.19 1.60
N ASP A 278 5.88 13.53 2.46
CA ASP A 278 6.64 14.79 2.36
C ASP A 278 7.39 14.94 1.04
N VAL A 279 7.93 13.83 0.51
CA VAL A 279 8.62 13.82 -0.80
C VAL A 279 7.64 14.08 -1.94
N ILE A 280 6.56 13.29 -2.02
CA ILE A 280 5.62 13.37 -3.14
C ILE A 280 4.91 14.72 -3.15
N THR A 281 4.41 15.18 -2.01
CA THR A 281 3.63 16.44 -1.94
C THR A 281 4.48 17.67 -2.25
N ARG A 282 5.80 17.58 -2.07
CA ARG A 282 6.74 18.64 -2.46
C ARG A 282 7.09 18.60 -3.94
N GLU A 283 7.25 17.41 -4.51
CA GLU A 283 7.73 17.23 -5.89
C GLU A 283 6.60 17.23 -6.93
N GLU A 284 5.40 16.79 -6.55
CA GLU A 284 4.25 16.55 -7.44
C GLU A 284 2.97 17.22 -6.92
N PRO A 285 2.96 18.55 -6.67
CA PRO A 285 1.81 19.22 -6.06
C PRO A 285 0.55 19.24 -6.95
N ASP A 286 0.66 18.93 -8.25
CA ASP A 286 -0.48 18.84 -9.17
C ASP A 286 -1.47 17.73 -8.78
N LEU A 287 -1.06 16.77 -7.95
CA LEU A 287 -1.94 15.71 -7.46
C LEU A 287 -3.13 16.22 -6.65
N PHE A 288 -3.04 17.43 -6.09
CA PHE A 288 -4.09 18.02 -5.24
C PHE A 288 -5.18 18.77 -6.02
N GLU A 289 -4.94 19.00 -7.31
CA GLU A 289 -5.87 19.64 -8.26
C GLU A 289 -7.13 18.80 -8.51
#